data_AF-A0A2N3AI46-F1
#
_entry.id   AF-A0A2N3AI46-F1
#
_cell.length_a   1.000
_cell.length_b   1.000
_cell.length_c   1.000
_cell.angle_alpha   90.00
_cell.angle_beta   90.00
_cell.angle_gamma   90.00
#
_symmetry.space_group_name_H-M   'P 1'
#
loop_
_entity.id
_entity.type
_entity.pdbx_description
1 polymer ?
#
loop_
_entity_poly.entity_id
_entity_poly.type
_entity_poly.pdbx_seq_one_letter_code
_entity_poly.pdbx_strand_id
1 'polypeptide(L)' 'MINKSSTGIVIRLMEIDDLKKVLEIEKQSFSVPWTYDLFFSELTRNRYA' A
#
# COMPACT_ATOMS: atom_id res chain seq x y z
N MET A 1 -33.61 9.05 2.92
CA MET A 1 -32.63 8.23 2.17
C MET A 1 -31.57 7.79 3.17
N ILE A 2 -31.49 6.50 3.50
CA ILE A 2 -30.58 5.99 4.51
C ILE A 2 -29.21 5.83 3.84
N ASN A 3 -28.25 6.68 4.18
CA ASN A 3 -26.84 6.50 3.79
C ASN A 3 -26.34 5.25 4.53
N LYS A 4 -26.35 4.12 3.83
CA LYS A 4 -25.79 2.88 4.32
C LYS A 4 -24.26 3.05 4.35
N SER A 5 -23.74 3.49 5.49
CA SER A 5 -22.30 3.53 5.76
C SER A 5 -21.76 2.10 5.63
N SER A 6 -21.08 1.82 4.53
CA SER A 6 -20.36 0.57 4.30
C SER A 6 -19.11 0.56 5.17
N THR A 7 -19.26 0.20 6.45
CA THR A 7 -18.15 -0.11 7.36
C THR A 7 -17.60 -1.50 7.01
N GLY A 8 -16.91 -1.59 5.88
CA GLY A 8 -16.29 -2.82 5.39
C GLY A 8 -14.81 -2.62 5.08
N ILE A 9 -14.03 -3.71 5.16
CA ILE A 9 -12.66 -3.72 4.66
C ILE A 9 -12.74 -3.65 3.13
N VAL A 10 -12.07 -2.66 2.54
CA VAL A 10 -11.94 -2.51 1.08
C VAL A 10 -10.55 -2.98 0.68
N ILE A 11 -10.50 -3.98 -0.21
CA ILE A 11 -9.27 -4.46 -0.81
C ILE A 11 -9.26 -3.98 -2.26
N ARG A 12 -8.17 -3.32 -2.67
CA ARG A 12 -7.97 -2.82 -4.03
C ARG A 12 -6.50 -2.91 -4.41
N LEU A 13 -6.20 -2.74 -5.70
CA LEU A 13 -4.83 -2.59 -6.18
C LEU A 13 -4.18 -1.36 -5.53
N MET A 14 -2.91 -1.51 -5.18
CA MET A 14 -2.09 -0.44 -4.61
C MET A 14 -1.70 0.55 -5.71
N GLU A 15 -1.80 1.84 -5.40
CA GLU A 15 -1.36 2.91 -6.28
C GLU A 15 -0.10 3.58 -5.71
N ILE A 16 0.64 4.32 -6.55
CA ILE A 16 1.88 5.00 -6.13
C ILE A 16 1.62 5.95 -4.95
N ASP A 17 0.45 6.59 -4.91
CA ASP A 17 0.07 7.51 -3.83
C ASP A 17 -0.09 6.82 -2.47
N ASP A 18 -0.34 5.50 -2.46
CA ASP A 18 -0.43 4.71 -1.24
C ASP A 18 0.94 4.38 -0.64
N LEU A 19 2.01 4.42 -1.43
CA LEU A 19 3.36 4.02 -1.00
C LEU A 19 3.83 4.76 0.25
N LYS A 20 3.44 6.04 0.40
CA LYS A 20 3.80 6.83 1.59
C LYS A 20 3.27 6.19 2.88
N LYS A 21 2.02 5.72 2.86
CA LYS A 21 1.38 5.08 4.02
C LYS A 21 1.94 3.67 4.24
N VAL A 22 2.18 2.93 3.16
CA VAL A 22 2.78 1.59 3.21
C VAL A 22 4.17 1.65 3.84
N LEU A 23 5.01 2.62 3.46
CA LEU A 23 6.34 2.81 4.04
C LEU A 23 6.31 3.21 5.51
N GLU A 24 5.29 3.95 5.95
CA GLU A 24 5.11 4.26 7.37
C GLU A 24 4.87 2.98 8.17
N ILE A 25 3.97 2.11 7.68
CA ILE A 25 3.68 0.81 8.28
C ILE A 25 4.94 -0.09 8.24
N GLU A 26 5.64 -0.14 7.11
CA GLU A 26 6.86 -0.94 6.93
C GLU A 26 7.93 -0.61 7.97
N LYS A 27 8.21 0.69 8.18
CA LYS A 27 9.18 1.16 9.18
C LYS A 27 8.78 0.83 10.61
N GLN A 28 7.48 0.75 10.90
CA GLN A 28 6.98 0.39 12.22
C GLN A 28 6.95 -1.13 12.43
N SER A 29 6.81 -1.90 11.34
CA SER A 29 6.58 -3.34 11.38
C SER A 29 7.88 -4.15 11.29
N PHE A 30 8.92 -3.60 10.65
CA PHE A 30 10.16 -4.32 10.40
C PHE A 30 11.39 -3.55 10.87
N SER A 31 12.34 -4.27 11.44
CA SER A 31 13.64 -3.73 11.87
C SER A 31 14.55 -3.34 10.70
N VAL A 32 14.37 -4.00 9.54
CA VAL A 32 15.05 -3.68 8.28
C VAL A 32 13.98 -3.42 7.22
N PRO A 33 13.47 -2.19 7.14
CA PRO A 33 12.37 -1.85 6.24
C PRO A 33 12.84 -1.78 4.79
N TRP A 34 11.94 -2.11 3.86
CA TRP A 34 12.16 -1.86 2.45
C TRP A 34 12.20 -0.36 2.12
N THR A 35 12.96 -0.01 1.08
CA THR A 35 13.07 1.38 0.60
C THR A 35 11.92 1.73 -0.35
N TYR A 36 11.66 3.03 -0.52
CA TYR A 36 10.66 3.52 -1.47
C TYR A 36 10.89 2.98 -2.88
N ASP A 37 12.14 3.00 -3.34
CA ASP A 37 12.48 2.60 -4.71
C ASP A 37 12.22 1.11 -4.97
N LEU A 38 12.37 0.25 -3.94
CA LEU A 38 12.03 -1.16 -4.06
C LEU A 38 10.52 -1.32 -4.27
N PHE A 39 9.68 -0.74 -3.41
CA PHE A 39 8.23 -0.80 -3.60
C PHE A 39 7.77 -0.16 -4.92
N PHE A 40 8.37 0.96 -5.31
CA PHE A 40 8.07 1.61 -6.57
C PHE A 40 8.43 0.72 -7.77
N SER A 41 9.57 0.04 -7.71
CA SER A 41 9.97 -0.92 -8.74
C SER A 41 9.01 -2.11 -8.80
N GLU A 42 8.54 -2.62 -7.66
CA GLU A 42 7.53 -3.68 -7.64
C GLU A 42 6.25 -3.25 -8.35
N LEU A 43 5.70 -2.07 -8.02
CA LEU A 43 4.46 -1.57 -8.65
C LEU A 43 4.59 -1.23 -10.14
N THR A 44 5.79 -0.92 -10.63
CA THR A 44 5.97 -0.37 -11.99
C THR A 44 6.75 -1.26 -12.95
N ARG A 45 7.57 -2.19 -12.43
CA ARG A 45 8.54 -2.97 -13.22
C ARG A 45 8.42 -4.47 -13.01
N ASN A 46 7.88 -4.92 -11.87
CA ASN A 46 7.66 -6.34 -11.69
C ASN A 46 6.43 -6.78 -12.48
N ARG A 47 6.64 -7.62 -13.50
CA ARG A 47 5.59 -8.18 -14.36
C ARG A 47 4.72 -9.24 -13.67
N TYR A 48 5.08 -9.61 -12.45
CA TYR A 48 4.40 -10.63 -11.64
C TYR A 48 3.82 -10.06 -10.34
N ALA A 49 3.99 -8.75 -10.09
CA ALA A 49 3.42 -8.05 -8.94
C ALA A 49 2.01 -7.53 -9.24
#